data_AF-A0A1Y2LYS4-F1
#
_entry.id   AF-A0A1Y2LYS4-F1
#
_cell.length_a   1.000
_cell.length_b   1.000
_cell.length_c   1.000
_cell.angle_alpha   90.00
_cell.angle_beta   90.00
_cell.angle_gamma   90.00
#
_symmetry.space_group_name_H-M   'P 1'
#
loop_
_entity.id
_entity.type
_entity.pdbx_description
1 polymer ?
#
loop_
_entity_poly.entity_id
_entity_poly.type
_entity_poly.pdbx_seq_one_letter_code
_entity_poly.pdbx_strand_id
1 'polypeptide(L)'
;MGWEISAMVGPHDEGYFAPDIEMVYETKWKVSHNASRSGIRLTGPVPKWARKDGGEGGAHPSNLVEYGYPIGTLNWTGNDPCIFPIDCPNFGGFTSSTTVVKADWWKIGQLKAGNTLKFIRISLEDALKKKKRNDDFLDLIEEALKSKSEFDKIDNLQAGHVDFHQGQIGKAVIWEKAATANTPQVRYRQGGDDHLLVEYGNESFDLNHWCRVTALENALKSSNTPMNISRNLLNTVGCCTTLLIYYNGAKLPRSQLVLHLQKLEEKFGDLQSTKVPTRVFKLPISFESKLQDEAPQRYMTNQRPHAPYLPDNLSFVAKNNALTAQQFKDIYLIGQFMAVVVGFFYGNTVSLPVDPRQRMSAPKMNLSRVFTPEVSEEELDSLLGQFRAGKFTFEYEDVEFDMADHNRLLQDTVEEVKKIRAHQARLDNQIDGSTVERLLDDPDITPIEAPADANVWKVEVKEGDTILILEAMKLEIAVKTPDTAVAGGAKLKVQKLLVKPGDTVTAGGHLALLKKE
;
A
#
# COMPACT_ATOMS: atom_id res chain seq x y z
N MET A 1 22.25 -10.57 16.58
CA MET A 1 22.32 -11.74 15.68
C MET A 1 21.92 -11.32 14.28
N GLY A 2 22.57 -11.88 13.25
CA GLY A 2 22.26 -11.65 11.84
C GLY A 2 21.51 -12.85 11.26
N TRP A 3 20.44 -12.59 10.52
CA TRP A 3 19.63 -13.60 9.85
C TRP A 3 19.81 -13.54 8.33
N GLU A 4 19.84 -14.69 7.68
CA GLU A 4 19.66 -14.79 6.23
C GLU A 4 18.27 -15.35 5.94
N ILE A 5 17.49 -14.61 5.17
CA ILE A 5 16.08 -14.92 4.90
C ILE A 5 15.88 -15.06 3.40
N SER A 6 15.49 -16.24 2.97
CA SER A 6 15.29 -16.54 1.55
C SER A 6 14.00 -15.88 1.06
N ALA A 7 14.09 -15.20 -0.08
CA ALA A 7 12.98 -14.47 -0.66
C ALA A 7 13.00 -14.56 -2.18
N MET A 8 11.82 -14.49 -2.78
CA MET A 8 11.64 -14.46 -4.23
C MET A 8 11.37 -13.03 -4.69
N VAL A 9 11.69 -12.75 -5.95
CA VAL A 9 11.30 -11.49 -6.60
C VAL A 9 9.78 -11.36 -6.65
N GLY A 10 9.31 -10.13 -6.70
CA GLY A 10 7.91 -9.79 -6.88
C GLY A 10 7.13 -9.50 -5.59
N PRO A 11 5.93 -8.93 -5.75
CA PRO A 11 5.29 -8.68 -7.06
C PRO A 11 5.80 -7.46 -7.83
N HIS A 12 6.41 -6.47 -7.18
CA HIS A 12 6.65 -5.15 -7.76
C HIS A 12 8.12 -4.70 -7.81
N ASP A 13 9.10 -5.60 -7.93
CA ASP A 13 10.49 -5.19 -8.18
C ASP A 13 10.71 -4.65 -9.60
N GLU A 14 9.97 -5.15 -10.59
CA GLU A 14 10.04 -4.67 -11.98
C GLU A 14 9.18 -3.41 -12.18
N GLY A 15 9.84 -2.30 -12.60
CA GLY A 15 9.17 -1.07 -13.03
C GLY A 15 8.96 -0.01 -11.94
N TYR A 16 9.31 -0.28 -10.67
CA TYR A 16 9.08 0.65 -9.55
C TYR A 16 10.37 1.18 -8.91
N PHE A 17 11.51 0.54 -9.16
CA PHE A 17 12.80 0.83 -8.53
C PHE A 17 13.87 1.17 -9.57
N ALA A 18 14.80 2.08 -9.24
CA ALA A 18 15.88 2.54 -10.11
C ALA A 18 17.25 2.55 -9.38
N PRO A 19 18.38 2.22 -10.04
CA PRO A 19 18.47 1.61 -11.37
C PRO A 19 17.86 0.20 -11.42
N ASP A 20 17.81 -0.49 -10.28
CA ASP A 20 17.17 -1.80 -10.07
C ASP A 20 16.84 -2.01 -8.57
N ILE A 21 16.51 -3.25 -8.20
CA ILE A 21 16.16 -3.65 -6.84
C ILE A 21 17.35 -4.17 -6.01
N GLU A 22 18.58 -4.14 -6.54
CA GLU A 22 19.74 -4.82 -5.92
C GLU A 22 20.02 -4.34 -4.49
N MET A 23 19.78 -3.05 -4.23
CA MET A 23 19.87 -2.45 -2.91
C MET A 23 19.15 -3.29 -1.84
N VAL A 24 17.98 -3.87 -2.14
CA VAL A 24 17.21 -4.66 -1.17
C VAL A 24 17.96 -5.90 -0.71
N TYR A 25 18.69 -6.53 -1.61
CA TYR A 25 19.38 -7.79 -1.37
C TYR A 25 20.83 -7.60 -0.91
N GLU A 26 21.45 -6.46 -1.22
CA GLU A 26 22.77 -6.09 -0.72
C GLU A 26 22.73 -5.54 0.71
N THR A 27 21.62 -4.90 1.09
CA THR A 27 21.45 -4.26 2.39
C THR A 27 21.36 -5.28 3.53
N LYS A 28 22.11 -5.00 4.60
CA LYS A 28 21.89 -5.59 5.92
C LYS A 28 20.88 -4.74 6.70
N TRP A 29 19.63 -5.16 6.67
CA TRP A 29 18.51 -4.48 7.30
C TRP A 29 18.54 -4.62 8.82
N LYS A 30 18.09 -3.60 9.55
CA LYS A 30 17.90 -3.65 11.00
C LYS A 30 16.41 -3.70 11.35
N VAL A 31 16.02 -4.59 12.24
CA VAL A 31 14.63 -4.69 12.72
C VAL A 31 14.35 -3.52 13.67
N SER A 32 13.32 -2.74 13.36
CA SER A 32 12.87 -1.61 14.18
C SER A 32 12.21 -2.08 15.49
N HIS A 33 12.07 -1.17 16.45
CA HIS A 33 11.27 -1.40 17.65
C HIS A 33 9.77 -1.52 17.34
N ASN A 34 9.32 -0.97 16.22
CA ASN A 34 7.94 -1.08 15.72
C ASN A 34 7.76 -2.37 14.90
N ALA A 35 7.92 -3.51 15.55
CA ALA A 35 7.75 -4.83 14.96
C ALA A 35 6.74 -5.65 15.76
N SER A 36 5.74 -6.20 15.07
CA SER A 36 4.66 -7.01 15.64
C SER A 36 4.22 -8.09 14.65
N ARG A 37 3.19 -8.87 15.03
CA ARG A 37 2.53 -9.83 14.15
C ARG A 37 1.75 -9.20 12.99
N SER A 38 1.51 -7.89 13.02
CA SER A 38 0.87 -7.16 11.91
C SER A 38 1.85 -6.52 10.94
N GLY A 39 3.13 -6.42 11.31
CA GLY A 39 4.18 -5.84 10.47
C GLY A 39 5.51 -5.76 11.20
N ILE A 40 6.59 -6.16 10.53
CA ILE A 40 7.96 -6.11 11.05
C ILE A 40 8.67 -4.98 10.30
N ARG A 41 8.67 -3.76 10.87
CA ARG A 41 9.30 -2.60 10.24
C ARG A 41 10.83 -2.74 10.27
N LEU A 42 11.45 -2.35 9.16
CA LEU A 42 12.91 -2.38 9.00
C LEU A 42 13.46 -0.95 8.93
N THR A 43 14.72 -0.81 9.30
CA THR A 43 15.51 0.40 9.12
C THR A 43 16.63 0.08 8.13
N GLY A 44 16.76 0.92 7.11
CA GLY A 44 17.76 0.80 6.05
C GLY A 44 17.60 1.93 5.03
N PRO A 45 18.30 1.84 3.89
CA PRO A 45 18.27 2.87 2.86
C PRO A 45 16.92 2.95 2.15
N VAL A 46 16.59 4.16 1.69
CA VAL A 46 15.41 4.44 0.87
C VAL A 46 15.74 4.11 -0.60
N PRO A 47 14.87 3.40 -1.33
CA PRO A 47 15.07 3.12 -2.73
C PRO A 47 14.97 4.41 -3.55
N LYS A 48 15.66 4.46 -4.69
CA LYS A 48 15.29 5.41 -5.73
C LYS A 48 14.11 4.82 -6.50
N TRP A 49 13.06 5.60 -6.65
CA TRP A 49 11.86 5.20 -7.34
C TRP A 49 12.02 5.39 -8.86
N ALA A 50 11.50 4.46 -9.65
CA ALA A 50 11.49 4.55 -11.12
C ALA A 50 10.36 5.45 -11.66
N ARG A 51 9.44 5.85 -10.78
CA ARG A 51 8.25 6.65 -11.07
C ARG A 51 8.21 7.89 -10.18
N LYS A 52 7.57 8.95 -10.68
CA LYS A 52 7.48 10.25 -9.98
C LYS A 52 6.40 10.27 -8.90
N ASP A 53 5.32 9.51 -9.10
CA ASP A 53 4.15 9.43 -8.22
C ASP A 53 3.42 8.10 -8.41
N GLY A 54 2.41 7.84 -7.59
CA GLY A 54 1.56 6.65 -7.59
C GLY A 54 0.36 6.70 -8.55
N GLY A 55 0.22 7.74 -9.37
CA GLY A 55 -0.97 7.96 -10.20
C GLY A 55 -2.25 7.95 -9.37
N GLU A 56 -3.24 7.16 -9.79
CA GLU A 56 -4.52 7.01 -9.07
C GLU A 56 -4.38 6.33 -7.70
N GLY A 57 -3.24 5.68 -7.41
CA GLY A 57 -2.96 5.07 -6.12
C GLY A 57 -2.59 6.07 -5.02
N GLY A 58 -2.12 7.27 -5.40
CA GLY A 58 -1.68 8.33 -4.49
C GLY A 58 -0.43 9.09 -4.97
N ALA A 59 -0.05 10.14 -4.24
CA ALA A 59 1.03 11.04 -4.64
C ALA A 59 2.45 10.46 -4.48
N HIS A 60 2.65 9.48 -3.59
CA HIS A 60 3.97 8.89 -3.38
C HIS A 60 4.28 7.85 -4.47
N PRO A 61 5.52 7.77 -4.99
CA PRO A 61 5.92 6.76 -5.99
C PRO A 61 5.63 5.30 -5.61
N SER A 62 5.59 4.99 -4.31
CA SER A 62 5.25 3.65 -3.82
C SER A 62 3.75 3.37 -3.76
N ASN A 63 2.90 4.35 -4.06
CA ASN A 63 1.46 4.16 -4.02
C ASN A 63 0.97 3.39 -5.25
N LEU A 64 0.01 2.51 -4.99
CA LEU A 64 -0.71 1.69 -5.96
C LEU A 64 -2.20 1.78 -5.66
N VAL A 65 -3.03 1.52 -6.67
CA VAL A 65 -4.43 1.09 -6.43
C VAL A 65 -4.37 -0.20 -5.60
N GLU A 66 -5.30 -0.35 -4.66
CA GLU A 66 -5.26 -1.44 -3.69
C GLU A 66 -5.11 -2.82 -4.35
N TYR A 67 -4.21 -3.64 -3.80
CA TYR A 67 -4.02 -5.03 -4.18
C TYR A 67 -3.83 -5.91 -2.94
N GLY A 68 -4.11 -7.20 -3.09
CA GLY A 68 -3.89 -8.18 -2.02
C GLY A 68 -2.39 -8.34 -1.74
N TYR A 69 -1.98 -8.31 -0.46
CA TYR A 69 -0.58 -8.47 -0.08
C TYR A 69 -0.20 -9.95 0.08
N PRO A 70 0.79 -10.45 -0.69
CA PRO A 70 1.37 -11.76 -0.42
C PRO A 70 1.98 -11.82 0.98
N ILE A 71 1.71 -12.87 1.73
CA ILE A 71 2.28 -13.04 3.07
C ILE A 71 3.80 -13.22 2.95
N GLY A 72 4.54 -12.51 3.80
CA GLY A 72 6.00 -12.46 3.80
C GLY A 72 6.58 -11.37 2.91
N THR A 73 5.75 -10.54 2.26
CA THR A 73 6.24 -9.48 1.39
C THR A 73 6.94 -8.35 2.13
N LEU A 74 8.00 -7.79 1.54
CA LEU A 74 8.59 -6.53 1.94
C LEU A 74 7.82 -5.39 1.26
N ASN A 75 6.92 -4.77 2.02
CA ASN A 75 6.07 -3.68 1.58
C ASN A 75 6.68 -2.30 1.89
N TRP A 76 6.44 -1.32 1.02
CA TRP A 76 6.99 0.03 1.11
C TRP A 76 5.91 1.06 1.44
N THR A 77 5.64 1.24 2.73
CA THR A 77 4.68 2.23 3.23
C THR A 77 5.26 3.65 3.12
N GLY A 78 5.25 4.20 1.91
CA GLY A 78 6.10 5.33 1.54
C GLY A 78 7.54 4.89 1.32
N ASN A 79 8.48 5.57 1.97
CA ASN A 79 9.92 5.23 1.96
C ASN A 79 10.31 4.21 3.04
N ASP A 80 9.34 3.78 3.85
CA ASP A 80 9.57 2.88 4.98
C ASP A 80 9.28 1.41 4.63
N PRO A 81 10.29 0.53 4.76
CA PRO A 81 10.11 -0.90 4.51
C PRO A 81 9.50 -1.63 5.71
N CYS A 82 8.54 -2.52 5.44
CA CYS A 82 7.89 -3.37 6.43
C CYS A 82 7.66 -4.78 5.86
N ILE A 83 8.17 -5.82 6.54
CA ILE A 83 7.80 -7.20 6.21
C ILE A 83 6.39 -7.43 6.75
N PHE A 84 5.50 -8.00 5.93
CA PHE A 84 4.13 -8.35 6.30
C PHE A 84 4.00 -9.83 6.66
N PRO A 85 3.96 -10.18 7.96
CA PRO A 85 3.81 -11.57 8.43
C PRO A 85 2.33 -11.96 8.50
N ILE A 86 1.99 -13.01 9.26
CA ILE A 86 0.69 -13.69 9.19
C ILE A 86 -0.54 -12.83 9.57
N ASP A 87 -0.42 -11.87 10.50
CA ASP A 87 -1.53 -10.97 10.89
C ASP A 87 -1.41 -9.59 10.20
N CYS A 88 -0.69 -9.51 9.08
CA CYS A 88 -0.63 -8.30 8.28
C CYS A 88 -2.01 -7.95 7.69
N PRO A 89 -2.24 -6.68 7.29
CA PRO A 89 -3.39 -6.37 6.45
C PRO A 89 -3.35 -7.23 5.19
N ASN A 90 -4.48 -7.82 4.80
CA ASN A 90 -4.52 -8.72 3.65
C ASN A 90 -4.48 -8.00 2.29
N PHE A 91 -4.69 -6.67 2.26
CA PHE A 91 -4.54 -5.81 1.09
C PHE A 91 -4.11 -4.39 1.48
N GLY A 92 -3.67 -3.62 0.49
CA GLY A 92 -3.46 -2.18 0.58
C GLY A 92 -2.86 -1.61 -0.70
N GLY A 93 -2.49 -0.33 -0.69
CA GLY A 93 -2.03 0.37 -1.90
C GLY A 93 -0.59 0.85 -1.83
N PHE A 94 0.33 -0.01 -1.44
CA PHE A 94 1.77 0.27 -1.39
C PHE A 94 2.58 -0.82 -2.10
N THR A 95 3.58 -0.47 -2.89
CA THR A 95 4.47 -1.37 -3.62
C THR A 95 5.15 -2.40 -2.70
N SER A 96 5.39 -3.61 -3.23
CA SER A 96 6.05 -4.73 -2.55
C SER A 96 7.19 -5.27 -3.39
N SER A 97 8.43 -5.22 -2.90
CA SER A 97 9.62 -5.52 -3.73
C SER A 97 10.04 -6.98 -3.76
N THR A 98 9.84 -7.72 -2.67
CA THR A 98 10.27 -9.12 -2.55
C THR A 98 9.34 -9.86 -1.61
N THR A 99 9.28 -11.18 -1.70
CA THR A 99 8.43 -12.00 -0.85
C THR A 99 9.20 -13.15 -0.21
N VAL A 100 9.26 -13.16 1.12
CA VAL A 100 9.87 -14.23 1.91
C VAL A 100 9.15 -15.56 1.64
N VAL A 101 9.92 -16.59 1.31
CA VAL A 101 9.37 -17.91 1.00
C VAL A 101 8.80 -18.57 2.24
N LYS A 102 7.76 -19.37 2.08
CA LYS A 102 7.07 -20.01 3.20
C LYS A 102 7.99 -20.85 4.09
N ALA A 103 8.98 -21.50 3.49
CA ALA A 103 9.97 -22.29 4.22
C ALA A 103 10.80 -21.47 5.23
N ASP A 104 10.88 -20.15 5.07
CA ASP A 104 11.59 -19.23 5.98
C ASP A 104 10.65 -18.37 6.84
N TRP A 105 9.33 -18.61 6.83
CA TRP A 105 8.38 -17.88 7.68
C TRP A 105 8.67 -18.06 9.18
N TRP A 106 9.24 -19.20 9.59
CA TRP A 106 9.63 -19.39 10.99
C TRP A 106 10.76 -18.43 11.41
N LYS A 107 11.64 -18.01 10.47
CA LYS A 107 12.73 -17.05 10.76
C LYS A 107 12.17 -15.66 11.03
N ILE A 108 11.21 -15.19 10.23
CA ILE A 108 10.56 -13.88 10.48
C ILE A 108 9.81 -13.89 11.82
N GLY A 109 9.26 -15.03 12.23
CA GLY A 109 8.64 -15.20 13.56
C GLY A 109 9.61 -15.16 14.73
N GLN A 110 10.93 -15.28 14.49
CA GLN A 110 11.98 -15.20 15.52
C GLN A 110 12.69 -13.84 15.56
N LEU A 111 12.38 -12.93 14.63
CA LEU A 111 12.99 -11.61 14.60
C LEU A 111 12.59 -10.79 15.82
N LYS A 112 13.56 -10.11 16.41
CA LYS A 112 13.38 -9.18 17.54
C LYS A 112 13.92 -7.80 17.17
N ALA A 113 13.40 -6.76 17.80
CA ALA A 113 13.94 -5.40 17.66
C ALA A 113 15.47 -5.40 17.83
N GLY A 114 16.17 -4.68 16.95
CA GLY A 114 17.63 -4.62 16.92
C GLY A 114 18.33 -5.82 16.28
N ASN A 115 17.61 -6.90 15.91
CA ASN A 115 18.16 -7.92 15.03
C ASN A 115 18.53 -7.32 13.69
N THR A 116 19.41 -8.01 12.97
CA THR A 116 19.73 -7.67 11.58
C THR A 116 19.37 -8.82 10.67
N LEU A 117 18.97 -8.53 9.44
CA LEU A 117 18.68 -9.55 8.43
C LEU A 117 19.20 -9.13 7.05
N LYS A 118 19.46 -10.12 6.19
CA LYS A 118 19.75 -9.94 4.77
C LYS A 118 18.83 -10.85 3.96
N PHE A 119 18.26 -10.33 2.88
CA PHE A 119 17.44 -11.13 1.97
C PHE A 119 18.34 -11.91 1.01
N ILE A 120 18.07 -13.20 0.84
CA ILE A 120 18.75 -14.08 -0.10
C ILE A 120 17.78 -14.40 -1.24
N ARG A 121 18.08 -13.92 -2.45
CA ARG A 121 17.27 -14.21 -3.63
C ARG A 121 17.34 -15.68 -4.00
N ILE A 122 16.19 -16.30 -4.20
CA ILE A 122 16.10 -17.68 -4.66
C ILE A 122 15.01 -17.86 -5.73
N SER A 123 15.14 -18.91 -6.53
CA SER A 123 14.16 -19.31 -7.53
C SER A 123 12.91 -19.93 -6.89
N LEU A 124 11.82 -20.07 -7.66
CA LEU A 124 10.66 -20.87 -7.23
C LEU A 124 11.05 -22.32 -6.94
N GLU A 125 11.89 -22.91 -7.79
CA GLU A 125 12.31 -24.31 -7.63
C GLU A 125 13.02 -24.50 -6.29
N ASP A 126 13.94 -23.59 -5.95
CA ASP A 126 14.68 -23.64 -4.69
C ASP A 126 13.78 -23.38 -3.49
N ALA A 127 12.79 -22.47 -3.63
CA ALA A 127 11.79 -22.23 -2.60
C ALA A 127 10.98 -23.50 -2.29
N LEU A 128 10.56 -24.22 -3.33
CA LEU A 128 9.82 -25.48 -3.19
C LEU A 128 10.70 -26.63 -2.68
N LYS A 129 11.97 -26.70 -3.08
CA LYS A 129 12.95 -27.64 -2.51
C LYS A 129 13.12 -27.39 -1.01
N LYS A 130 13.26 -26.12 -0.61
CA LYS A 130 13.37 -25.73 0.79
C LYS A 130 12.10 -26.05 1.59
N LYS A 131 10.92 -25.79 1.01
CA LYS A 131 9.63 -26.14 1.61
C LYS A 131 9.50 -27.65 1.79
N LYS A 132 9.84 -28.44 0.77
CA LYS A 132 9.87 -29.91 0.85
C LYS A 132 10.81 -30.40 1.95
N ARG A 133 12.01 -29.83 2.09
CA ARG A 133 12.93 -30.18 3.17
C ARG A 133 12.32 -29.93 4.56
N ASN A 134 11.61 -28.81 4.73
CA ASN A 134 10.94 -28.52 6.00
C ASN A 134 9.82 -29.53 6.29
N ASP A 135 9.02 -29.89 5.27
CA ASP A 135 7.98 -30.91 5.40
C ASP A 135 8.60 -32.28 5.76
N ASP A 136 9.66 -32.68 5.05
CA ASP A 136 10.39 -33.93 5.31
C ASP A 136 10.99 -33.95 6.73
N PHE A 137 11.49 -32.82 7.24
CA PHE A 137 11.95 -32.70 8.62
C PHE A 137 10.83 -32.98 9.63
N LEU A 138 9.64 -32.42 9.41
CA LEU A 138 8.49 -32.66 10.29
C LEU A 138 8.01 -34.11 10.21
N ASP A 139 7.98 -34.70 9.02
CA ASP A 139 7.63 -36.10 8.80
C ASP A 139 8.59 -37.04 9.54
N LEU A 140 9.91 -36.77 9.48
CA LEU A 140 10.93 -37.53 10.21
C LEU A 140 10.76 -37.43 11.74
N ILE A 141 10.40 -36.26 12.25
CA ILE A 141 10.09 -36.09 13.68
C ILE A 141 8.86 -36.89 14.08
N GLU A 142 7.79 -36.84 13.27
CA GLU A 142 6.58 -37.62 13.50
C GLU A 142 6.86 -39.13 13.48
N GLU A 143 7.67 -39.60 12.53
CA GLU A 143 8.09 -41.00 12.43
C GLU A 143 8.93 -41.45 13.63
N ALA A 144 9.88 -40.62 14.07
CA ALA A 144 10.68 -40.91 15.26
C ALA A 144 9.80 -41.02 16.52
N LEU A 145 8.81 -40.13 16.67
CA LEU A 145 7.83 -40.20 17.77
C LEU A 145 6.98 -41.49 17.71
N LYS A 146 6.48 -41.86 16.53
CA LYS A 146 5.69 -43.09 16.35
C LYS A 146 6.50 -44.35 16.60
N SER A 147 7.74 -44.38 16.12
CA SER A 147 8.63 -45.53 16.25
C SER A 147 9.38 -45.58 17.60
N LYS A 148 9.24 -44.53 18.44
CA LYS A 148 10.01 -44.35 19.68
C LYS A 148 11.53 -44.40 19.46
N SER A 149 11.97 -43.90 18.31
CA SER A 149 13.39 -43.83 17.94
C SER A 149 14.03 -42.54 18.47
N GLU A 150 15.36 -42.51 18.53
CA GLU A 150 16.15 -41.33 18.90
C GLU A 150 16.15 -40.28 17.80
N PHE A 151 16.23 -38.99 18.18
CA PHE A 151 16.24 -37.86 17.26
C PHE A 151 17.63 -37.51 16.70
N ASP A 152 18.68 -38.17 17.17
CA ASP A 152 20.09 -37.80 16.90
C ASP A 152 20.49 -37.89 15.42
N LYS A 153 19.71 -38.60 14.61
CA LYS A 153 19.93 -38.76 13.16
C LYS A 153 19.16 -37.73 12.32
N ILE A 154 18.32 -36.90 12.94
CA ILE A 154 17.52 -35.90 12.23
C ILE A 154 18.30 -34.58 12.24
N ASP A 155 18.69 -34.12 11.06
CA ASP A 155 19.34 -32.83 10.90
C ASP A 155 18.48 -31.70 11.46
N ASN A 156 19.10 -30.80 12.22
CA ASN A 156 18.43 -29.58 12.65
C ASN A 156 17.96 -28.75 11.45
N LEU A 157 16.74 -28.22 11.54
CA LEU A 157 16.14 -27.36 10.51
C LEU A 157 17.06 -26.19 10.11
N GLN A 158 17.81 -25.63 11.08
CA GLN A 158 18.75 -24.53 10.88
C GLN A 158 20.02 -24.91 10.11
N ALA A 159 20.47 -26.16 10.23
CA ALA A 159 21.65 -26.68 9.53
C ALA A 159 21.34 -27.03 8.06
N GLY A 160 20.05 -27.05 7.71
CA GLY A 160 19.59 -27.46 6.40
C GLY A 160 19.85 -26.45 5.29
N HIS A 161 20.93 -26.65 4.55
CA HIS A 161 21.14 -25.99 3.27
C HIS A 161 20.41 -26.73 2.15
N VAL A 162 19.97 -25.98 1.14
CA VAL A 162 19.56 -26.51 -0.16
C VAL A 162 20.41 -25.81 -1.21
N ASP A 163 20.89 -26.54 -2.21
CA ASP A 163 21.68 -25.94 -3.27
C ASP A 163 20.81 -24.96 -4.06
N PHE A 164 21.21 -23.69 -4.06
CA PHE A 164 20.51 -22.63 -4.79
C PHE A 164 21.05 -22.54 -6.22
N HIS A 165 20.15 -22.39 -7.18
CA HIS A 165 20.56 -22.15 -8.56
C HIS A 165 20.97 -20.69 -8.73
N GLN A 166 22.28 -20.43 -8.78
CA GLN A 166 22.81 -19.09 -9.02
C GLN A 166 22.35 -18.56 -10.39
N GLY A 167 21.79 -17.34 -10.40
CA GLY A 167 21.37 -16.64 -11.62
C GLY A 167 19.97 -16.97 -12.15
N GLN A 168 19.23 -17.93 -11.56
CA GLN A 168 17.89 -18.32 -12.01
C GLN A 168 16.76 -17.82 -11.09
N ILE A 169 16.80 -16.55 -10.66
CA ILE A 169 15.84 -16.00 -9.68
C ILE A 169 14.42 -15.81 -10.27
N GLY A 170 14.30 -15.75 -11.59
CA GLY A 170 13.05 -15.50 -12.30
C GLY A 170 12.70 -14.01 -12.36
N LYS A 171 11.47 -13.72 -12.81
CA LYS A 171 10.92 -12.36 -13.01
C LYS A 171 9.66 -12.17 -12.18
N ALA A 172 9.43 -10.97 -11.67
CA ALA A 172 8.20 -10.58 -11.01
C ALA A 172 6.99 -10.88 -11.89
N VAL A 173 7.06 -10.46 -13.16
CA VAL A 173 6.03 -10.69 -14.18
C VAL A 173 6.28 -12.03 -14.86
N ILE A 174 5.37 -12.97 -14.69
CA ILE A 174 5.53 -14.34 -15.22
C ILE A 174 4.69 -14.59 -16.48
N TRP A 175 3.67 -13.78 -16.72
CA TRP A 175 2.87 -13.79 -17.93
C TRP A 175 2.13 -12.46 -18.11
N GLU A 176 1.92 -12.06 -19.35
CA GLU A 176 1.19 -10.83 -19.69
C GLU A 176 0.47 -11.01 -21.03
N LYS A 177 -0.70 -10.37 -21.16
CA LYS A 177 -1.44 -10.25 -22.41
C LYS A 177 -1.88 -8.79 -22.58
N ALA A 178 -1.58 -8.25 -23.76
CA ALA A 178 -1.93 -6.88 -24.11
C ALA A 178 -3.45 -6.68 -24.15
N ALA A 179 -3.88 -5.43 -23.96
CA ALA A 179 -5.27 -5.04 -24.11
C ALA A 179 -5.75 -5.27 -25.56
N THR A 180 -7.06 -5.53 -25.71
CA THR A 180 -7.75 -5.50 -26.99
C THR A 180 -8.77 -4.35 -26.98
N ALA A 181 -9.59 -4.22 -28.03
CA ALA A 181 -10.67 -3.22 -28.04
C ALA A 181 -11.66 -3.41 -26.87
N ASN A 182 -11.88 -4.65 -26.42
CA ASN A 182 -12.95 -4.98 -25.49
C ASN A 182 -12.43 -5.66 -24.20
N THR A 183 -11.13 -5.94 -24.10
CA THR A 183 -10.54 -6.56 -22.91
C THR A 183 -9.35 -5.76 -22.43
N PRO A 184 -9.22 -5.53 -21.11
CA PRO A 184 -8.07 -4.81 -20.57
C PRO A 184 -6.78 -5.62 -20.74
N GLN A 185 -5.64 -4.95 -20.57
CA GLN A 185 -4.37 -5.67 -20.36
C GLN A 185 -4.51 -6.53 -19.10
N VAL A 186 -3.90 -7.71 -19.11
CA VAL A 186 -3.80 -8.57 -17.94
C VAL A 186 -2.36 -9.01 -17.71
N ARG A 187 -1.94 -9.00 -16.44
CA ARG A 187 -0.59 -9.39 -16.02
C ARG A 187 -0.67 -10.35 -14.84
N TYR A 188 0.13 -11.41 -14.88
CA TYR A 188 0.29 -12.33 -13.75
C TYR A 188 1.66 -12.11 -13.14
N ARG A 189 1.68 -11.84 -11.83
CA ARG A 189 2.89 -11.65 -11.05
C ARG A 189 3.03 -12.72 -9.99
N GLN A 190 4.25 -13.10 -9.70
CA GLN A 190 4.51 -13.95 -8.54
C GLN A 190 4.49 -13.15 -7.22
N GLY A 191 3.97 -13.77 -6.17
CA GLY A 191 3.97 -13.25 -4.80
C GLY A 191 4.60 -14.27 -3.84
N GLY A 192 5.79 -14.77 -4.18
CA GLY A 192 6.42 -15.88 -3.46
C GLY A 192 6.00 -17.26 -3.98
N ASP A 193 6.20 -18.29 -3.15
CA ASP A 193 5.99 -19.70 -3.49
C ASP A 193 4.53 -20.15 -3.38
N ASP A 194 3.71 -19.45 -2.60
CA ASP A 194 2.30 -19.78 -2.32
C ASP A 194 1.29 -18.67 -2.74
N HIS A 195 1.73 -17.65 -3.49
CA HIS A 195 0.82 -16.62 -4.01
C HIS A 195 1.06 -16.25 -5.47
N LEU A 196 -0.03 -15.88 -6.15
CA LEU A 196 -0.04 -15.37 -7.51
C LEU A 196 -0.99 -14.16 -7.57
N LEU A 197 -0.52 -13.05 -8.12
CA LEU A 197 -1.30 -11.83 -8.29
C LEU A 197 -1.72 -11.71 -9.76
N VAL A 198 -3.02 -11.60 -10.00
CA VAL A 198 -3.58 -11.24 -11.31
C VAL A 198 -3.92 -9.75 -11.29
N GLU A 199 -3.49 -9.00 -12.30
CA GLU A 199 -3.71 -7.56 -12.41
C GLU A 199 -4.36 -7.23 -13.76
N TYR A 200 -5.31 -6.30 -13.73
CA TYR A 200 -6.01 -5.78 -14.90
C TYR A 200 -5.75 -4.29 -15.08
N GLY A 201 -5.63 -3.86 -16.34
CA GLY A 201 -5.70 -2.44 -16.70
C GLY A 201 -4.49 -1.59 -16.31
N ASN A 202 -3.35 -2.22 -16.01
CA ASN A 202 -2.09 -1.54 -15.68
C ASN A 202 -2.24 -0.48 -14.57
N GLU A 203 -2.84 -0.88 -13.43
CA GLU A 203 -3.06 -0.04 -12.25
C GLU A 203 -4.08 1.10 -12.42
N SER A 204 -4.76 1.20 -13.58
CA SER A 204 -5.85 2.16 -13.73
C SER A 204 -7.13 1.62 -13.09
N PHE A 205 -7.73 2.43 -12.23
CA PHE A 205 -8.99 2.12 -11.58
C PHE A 205 -10.14 2.15 -12.59
N ASP A 206 -10.88 1.05 -12.71
CA ASP A 206 -12.10 0.96 -13.50
C ASP A 206 -13.03 -0.11 -12.89
N LEU A 207 -14.33 0.18 -12.78
CA LEU A 207 -15.30 -0.83 -12.32
C LEU A 207 -15.45 -1.99 -13.33
N ASN A 208 -15.07 -1.81 -14.60
CA ASN A 208 -14.94 -2.91 -15.55
C ASN A 208 -13.83 -3.89 -15.14
N HIS A 209 -12.73 -3.40 -14.52
CA HIS A 209 -11.71 -4.27 -13.95
C HIS A 209 -12.25 -5.01 -12.72
N TRP A 210 -13.01 -4.33 -11.85
CA TRP A 210 -13.66 -4.96 -10.70
C TRP A 210 -14.60 -6.08 -11.14
N CYS A 211 -15.46 -5.83 -12.14
CA CYS A 211 -16.36 -6.85 -12.70
C CYS A 211 -15.59 -8.08 -13.20
N ARG A 212 -14.43 -7.86 -13.83
CA ARG A 212 -13.57 -8.95 -14.31
C ARG A 212 -12.87 -9.70 -13.17
N VAL A 213 -12.40 -9.01 -12.13
CA VAL A 213 -11.87 -9.62 -10.90
C VAL A 213 -12.93 -10.51 -10.24
N THR A 214 -14.15 -9.99 -10.08
CA THR A 214 -15.29 -10.75 -9.53
C THR A 214 -15.63 -11.97 -10.39
N ALA A 215 -15.64 -11.82 -11.72
CA ALA A 215 -15.86 -12.94 -12.64
C ALA A 215 -14.78 -14.02 -12.50
N LEU A 216 -13.50 -13.62 -12.39
CA LEU A 216 -12.38 -14.54 -12.19
C LEU A 216 -12.48 -15.28 -10.85
N GLU A 217 -12.75 -14.55 -9.77
CA GLU A 217 -12.88 -15.13 -8.44
C GLU A 217 -14.05 -16.12 -8.36
N ASN A 218 -15.21 -15.75 -8.93
CA ASN A 218 -16.38 -16.63 -9.01
C ASN A 218 -16.09 -17.88 -9.85
N ALA A 219 -15.39 -17.74 -10.96
CA ALA A 219 -15.01 -18.87 -11.79
C ALA A 219 -14.08 -19.84 -11.03
N LEU A 220 -13.08 -19.33 -10.31
CA LEU A 220 -12.16 -20.13 -9.49
C LEU A 220 -12.87 -20.86 -8.34
N LYS A 221 -13.89 -20.24 -7.75
CA LYS A 221 -14.70 -20.83 -6.67
C LYS A 221 -15.85 -21.72 -7.16
N SER A 222 -16.06 -21.80 -8.48
CA SER A 222 -17.16 -22.58 -9.05
C SER A 222 -16.92 -24.09 -8.97
N SER A 223 -18.01 -24.87 -9.08
CA SER A 223 -17.94 -26.34 -9.18
C SER A 223 -17.25 -26.84 -10.46
N ASN A 224 -17.05 -25.96 -11.45
CA ASN A 224 -16.36 -26.29 -12.70
C ASN A 224 -14.83 -26.18 -12.59
N THR A 225 -14.30 -25.65 -11.48
CA THR A 225 -12.86 -25.57 -11.25
C THR A 225 -12.25 -26.97 -11.12
N PRO A 226 -11.17 -27.29 -11.87
CA PRO A 226 -10.49 -28.57 -11.77
C PRO A 226 -10.16 -28.95 -10.33
N MET A 227 -10.42 -30.21 -9.95
CA MET A 227 -10.31 -30.68 -8.57
C MET A 227 -8.91 -30.50 -7.96
N ASN A 228 -7.85 -30.59 -8.76
CA ASN A 228 -6.48 -30.33 -8.32
C ASN A 228 -6.25 -28.85 -7.95
N ILE A 229 -6.92 -27.92 -8.63
CA ILE A 229 -6.84 -26.49 -8.34
C ILE A 229 -7.72 -26.17 -7.14
N SER A 230 -8.99 -26.58 -7.14
CA SER A 230 -9.92 -26.25 -6.05
C SER A 230 -9.48 -26.79 -4.68
N ARG A 231 -8.87 -27.99 -4.62
CA ARG A 231 -8.31 -28.55 -3.37
C ARG A 231 -7.07 -27.82 -2.86
N ASN A 232 -6.35 -27.11 -3.72
CA ASN A 232 -5.10 -26.42 -3.38
C ASN A 232 -5.22 -24.90 -3.43
N LEU A 233 -6.40 -24.37 -3.75
CA LEU A 233 -6.75 -22.97 -3.62
C LEU A 233 -7.12 -22.71 -2.16
N LEU A 234 -6.31 -21.90 -1.47
CA LEU A 234 -6.45 -21.67 -0.03
C LEU A 234 -7.34 -20.47 0.28
N ASN A 235 -7.18 -19.39 -0.49
CA ASN A 235 -7.91 -18.15 -0.31
C ASN A 235 -7.77 -17.26 -1.56
N THR A 236 -8.61 -16.24 -1.65
CA THR A 236 -8.49 -15.15 -2.62
C THR A 236 -8.72 -13.82 -1.92
N VAL A 237 -8.04 -12.78 -2.40
CA VAL A 237 -8.29 -11.39 -2.00
C VAL A 237 -8.51 -10.59 -3.28
N GLY A 238 -9.78 -10.32 -3.58
CA GLY A 238 -10.21 -9.50 -4.71
C GLY A 238 -10.17 -8.02 -4.34
N CYS A 239 -9.46 -7.23 -5.12
CA CYS A 239 -9.49 -5.78 -5.11
C CYS A 239 -10.11 -5.25 -6.41
N CYS A 240 -10.13 -3.93 -6.63
CA CYS A 240 -10.73 -3.37 -7.84
C CYS A 240 -10.03 -3.86 -9.12
N THR A 241 -8.70 -3.77 -9.17
CA THR A 241 -7.91 -4.07 -10.38
C THR A 241 -7.16 -5.39 -10.28
N THR A 242 -7.20 -6.07 -9.13
CA THR A 242 -6.36 -7.24 -8.88
C THR A 242 -7.08 -8.36 -8.15
N LEU A 243 -6.64 -9.60 -8.37
CA LEU A 243 -6.99 -10.76 -7.58
C LEU A 243 -5.72 -11.42 -7.07
N LEU A 244 -5.49 -11.39 -5.76
CA LEU A 244 -4.45 -12.20 -5.13
C LEU A 244 -4.99 -13.60 -4.87
N ILE A 245 -4.28 -14.60 -5.35
CA ILE A 245 -4.61 -16.01 -5.20
C ILE A 245 -3.61 -16.65 -4.24
N TYR A 246 -4.13 -17.23 -3.15
CA TYR A 246 -3.36 -18.04 -2.21
C TYR A 246 -3.51 -19.50 -2.62
N TYR A 247 -2.41 -20.20 -2.85
CA TYR A 247 -2.43 -21.61 -3.24
C TYR A 247 -1.32 -22.40 -2.55
N ASN A 248 -1.46 -23.72 -2.49
CA ASN A 248 -0.39 -24.57 -2.00
C ASN A 248 0.60 -24.91 -3.13
N GLY A 249 1.69 -24.14 -3.26
CA GLY A 249 2.70 -24.31 -4.29
C GLY A 249 3.46 -25.63 -4.21
N ALA A 250 3.46 -26.31 -3.06
CA ALA A 250 4.06 -27.65 -2.92
C ALA A 250 3.17 -28.77 -3.49
N LYS A 251 1.88 -28.51 -3.71
CA LYS A 251 0.90 -29.50 -4.19
C LYS A 251 0.29 -29.14 -5.55
N LEU A 252 0.31 -27.85 -5.91
CA LEU A 252 -0.17 -27.35 -7.20
C LEU A 252 0.98 -26.64 -7.93
N PRO A 253 1.50 -27.22 -9.03
CA PRO A 253 2.50 -26.53 -9.85
C PRO A 253 1.95 -25.21 -10.38
N ARG A 254 2.70 -24.12 -10.20
CA ARG A 254 2.30 -22.77 -10.63
C ARG A 254 1.90 -22.72 -12.10
N SER A 255 2.61 -23.47 -12.96
CA SER A 255 2.30 -23.55 -14.39
C SER A 255 0.88 -24.07 -14.66
N GLN A 256 0.38 -25.02 -13.87
CA GLN A 256 -0.99 -25.51 -14.01
C GLN A 256 -2.02 -24.46 -13.61
N LEU A 257 -1.76 -23.70 -12.54
CA LEU A 257 -2.62 -22.58 -12.13
C LEU A 257 -2.65 -21.49 -13.21
N VAL A 258 -1.48 -21.07 -13.71
CA VAL A 258 -1.36 -20.06 -14.78
C VAL A 258 -2.11 -20.49 -16.04
N LEU A 259 -1.94 -21.74 -16.50
CA LEU A 259 -2.65 -22.27 -17.67
C LEU A 259 -4.17 -22.27 -17.48
N HIS A 260 -4.65 -22.54 -16.27
CA HIS A 260 -6.09 -22.49 -15.98
C HIS A 260 -6.61 -21.05 -16.01
N LEU A 261 -5.89 -20.10 -15.40
CA LEU A 261 -6.25 -18.69 -15.41
C LEU A 261 -6.29 -18.12 -16.84
N GLN A 262 -5.33 -18.49 -17.70
CA GLN A 262 -5.33 -18.11 -19.12
C GLN A 262 -6.59 -18.60 -19.85
N LYS A 263 -7.00 -19.85 -19.61
CA LYS A 263 -8.23 -20.41 -20.20
C LYS A 263 -9.49 -19.70 -19.71
N LEU A 264 -9.55 -19.31 -18.43
CA LEU A 264 -10.65 -18.52 -17.90
C LEU A 264 -10.70 -17.12 -18.54
N GLU A 265 -9.54 -16.49 -18.65
CA GLU A 265 -9.40 -15.16 -19.25
C GLU A 265 -9.82 -15.15 -20.73
N GLU A 266 -9.48 -16.19 -21.50
CA GLU A 266 -9.98 -16.39 -22.87
C GLU A 266 -11.49 -16.59 -22.94
N LYS A 267 -12.06 -17.32 -21.97
CA LYS A 267 -13.50 -17.61 -21.92
C LYS A 267 -14.35 -16.38 -21.59
N PHE A 268 -13.85 -15.45 -20.79
CA PHE A 268 -14.65 -14.30 -20.34
C PHE A 268 -15.04 -13.34 -21.47
N GLY A 269 -14.25 -13.23 -22.54
CA GLY A 269 -14.59 -12.35 -23.66
C GLY A 269 -14.77 -10.90 -23.22
N ASP A 270 -15.82 -10.23 -23.69
CA ASP A 270 -16.20 -8.87 -23.29
C ASP A 270 -17.17 -8.90 -22.10
N LEU A 271 -16.92 -8.08 -21.08
CA LEU A 271 -17.75 -7.99 -19.87
C LEU A 271 -18.38 -6.60 -19.65
N GLN A 272 -18.21 -5.65 -20.57
CA GLN A 272 -18.62 -4.25 -20.39
C GLN A 272 -20.15 -4.04 -20.25
N SER A 273 -20.96 -5.04 -20.60
CA SER A 273 -22.42 -5.02 -20.45
C SER A 273 -22.94 -6.09 -19.48
N THR A 274 -22.08 -6.59 -18.60
CA THR A 274 -22.45 -7.62 -17.63
C THR A 274 -23.29 -7.05 -16.50
N LYS A 275 -24.23 -7.84 -15.99
CA LYS A 275 -24.95 -7.54 -14.75
C LYS A 275 -24.35 -8.33 -13.61
N VAL A 276 -24.06 -7.63 -12.50
CA VAL A 276 -23.42 -8.22 -11.32
C VAL A 276 -24.42 -8.23 -10.16
N PRO A 277 -24.81 -9.41 -9.63
CA PRO A 277 -25.62 -9.50 -8.42
C PRO A 277 -24.96 -8.75 -7.26
N THR A 278 -25.68 -7.78 -6.69
CA THR A 278 -25.14 -6.84 -5.69
C THR A 278 -26.18 -6.60 -4.60
N ARG A 279 -25.73 -6.14 -3.42
CA ARG A 279 -26.60 -5.66 -2.35
C ARG A 279 -26.35 -4.19 -2.08
N VAL A 280 -27.41 -3.42 -1.97
CA VAL A 280 -27.33 -2.03 -1.50
C VAL A 280 -27.67 -2.02 -0.03
N PHE A 281 -26.74 -1.58 0.81
CA PHE A 281 -26.93 -1.42 2.25
C PHE A 281 -27.14 0.05 2.58
N LYS A 282 -28.11 0.35 3.45
CA LYS A 282 -28.26 1.67 4.07
C LYS A 282 -27.71 1.61 5.50
N LEU A 283 -26.61 2.30 5.73
CA LEU A 283 -25.91 2.29 7.01
C LEU A 283 -25.97 3.66 7.68
N PRO A 284 -26.18 3.73 9.01
CA PRO A 284 -26.08 4.99 9.74
C PRO A 284 -24.63 5.47 9.77
N ILE A 285 -24.42 6.78 9.63
CA ILE A 285 -23.12 7.43 9.73
C ILE A 285 -23.21 8.62 10.70
N SER A 286 -22.18 8.80 11.53
CA SER A 286 -21.99 10.03 12.30
C SER A 286 -20.77 10.79 11.79
N PHE A 287 -20.93 12.10 11.62
CA PHE A 287 -19.84 13.03 11.27
C PHE A 287 -19.22 13.70 12.50
N GLU A 288 -19.75 13.42 13.69
CA GLU A 288 -19.32 14.02 14.95
C GLU A 288 -19.32 12.92 16.02
N SER A 289 -18.14 12.58 16.53
CA SER A 289 -18.02 11.67 17.67
C SER A 289 -16.72 11.90 18.43
N LYS A 290 -16.75 11.62 19.73
CA LYS A 290 -15.55 11.71 20.59
C LYS A 290 -14.39 10.86 20.07
N LEU A 291 -14.68 9.67 19.54
CA LEU A 291 -13.67 8.77 18.96
C LEU A 291 -13.02 9.36 17.70
N GLN A 292 -13.80 10.08 16.88
CA GLN A 292 -13.28 10.79 15.70
C GLN A 292 -12.36 11.95 16.09
N ASP A 293 -12.60 12.61 17.22
CA ASP A 293 -11.73 13.69 17.74
C ASP A 293 -10.45 13.14 18.39
N GLU A 294 -10.55 12.07 19.17
CA GLU A 294 -9.43 11.51 19.92
C GLU A 294 -8.37 10.85 19.01
N ALA A 295 -8.76 10.26 17.88
CA ALA A 295 -7.84 9.53 17.02
C ALA A 295 -6.80 10.44 16.32
N PRO A 296 -7.16 11.57 15.68
CA PRO A 296 -6.20 12.55 15.17
C PRO A 296 -5.34 13.14 16.29
N GLN A 297 -5.91 13.45 17.46
CA GLN A 297 -5.14 13.97 18.59
C GLN A 297 -4.06 12.97 19.04
N ARG A 298 -4.43 11.70 19.21
CA ARG A 298 -3.47 10.62 19.53
C ARG A 298 -2.38 10.48 18.47
N TYR A 299 -2.72 10.63 17.19
CA TYR A 299 -1.75 10.62 16.09
C TYR A 299 -0.79 11.80 16.18
N MET A 300 -1.31 13.01 16.42
CA MET A 300 -0.52 14.21 16.61
C MET A 300 0.44 14.09 17.80
N THR A 301 -0.03 13.61 18.94
CA THR A 301 0.80 13.45 20.15
C THR A 301 1.91 12.40 19.99
N ASN A 302 1.60 11.26 19.37
CA ASN A 302 2.48 10.09 19.46
C ASN A 302 3.31 9.82 18.19
N GLN A 303 2.89 10.35 17.03
CA GLN A 303 3.48 9.97 15.74
C GLN A 303 3.87 11.18 14.89
N ARG A 304 2.93 12.08 14.59
CA ARG A 304 3.19 13.22 13.70
C ARG A 304 2.37 14.44 14.12
N PRO A 305 2.96 15.40 14.85
CA PRO A 305 2.24 16.55 15.40
C PRO A 305 1.69 17.50 14.34
N HIS A 306 2.27 17.50 13.14
CA HIS A 306 1.94 18.44 12.08
C HIS A 306 1.92 17.76 10.70
N ALA A 307 0.87 18.00 9.92
CA ALA A 307 0.72 17.60 8.53
C ALA A 307 -0.37 18.47 7.85
N PRO A 308 -0.39 18.58 6.51
CA PRO A 308 -1.42 19.36 5.80
C PRO A 308 -2.86 18.93 6.11
N TYR A 309 -3.06 17.64 6.42
CA TYR A 309 -4.34 17.05 6.76
C TYR A 309 -4.73 17.19 8.24
N LEU A 310 -3.90 17.82 9.08
CA LEU A 310 -4.15 18.02 10.52
C LEU A 310 -4.47 19.51 10.81
N PRO A 311 -5.19 19.81 11.91
CA PRO A 311 -5.78 18.87 12.88
C PRO A 311 -7.12 18.27 12.41
N ASP A 312 -7.72 18.79 11.34
CA ASP A 312 -9.05 18.44 10.87
C ASP A 312 -9.00 17.77 9.49
N ASN A 313 -9.14 16.44 9.48
CA ASN A 313 -9.09 15.64 8.26
C ASN A 313 -10.29 15.92 7.34
N LEU A 314 -11.49 16.16 7.88
CA LEU A 314 -12.70 16.39 7.08
C LEU A 314 -12.59 17.71 6.33
N SER A 315 -12.25 18.79 7.05
CA SER A 315 -12.05 20.10 6.44
C SER A 315 -10.94 20.07 5.41
N PHE A 316 -9.86 19.32 5.66
CA PHE A 316 -8.80 19.14 4.68
C PHE A 316 -9.31 18.50 3.40
N VAL A 317 -9.99 17.34 3.47
CA VAL A 317 -10.48 16.64 2.27
C VAL A 317 -11.52 17.49 1.54
N ALA A 318 -12.44 18.15 2.25
CA ALA A 318 -13.41 19.03 1.63
C ALA A 318 -12.73 20.16 0.85
N LYS A 319 -11.77 20.87 1.47
CA LYS A 319 -11.01 21.94 0.83
C LYS A 319 -10.18 21.44 -0.35
N ASN A 320 -9.51 20.29 -0.21
CA ASN A 320 -8.71 19.68 -1.28
C ASN A 320 -9.54 19.35 -2.52
N ASN A 321 -10.85 19.17 -2.33
CA ASN A 321 -11.79 18.84 -3.38
C ASN A 321 -12.66 20.02 -3.83
N ALA A 322 -12.36 21.24 -3.37
CA ALA A 322 -13.18 22.43 -3.60
C ALA A 322 -14.65 22.27 -3.18
N LEU A 323 -14.87 21.53 -2.10
CA LEU A 323 -16.17 21.30 -1.49
C LEU A 323 -16.25 22.12 -0.20
N THR A 324 -17.46 22.62 0.08
CA THR A 324 -17.82 23.00 1.46
C THR A 324 -17.92 21.74 2.33
N ALA A 325 -17.80 21.90 3.64
CA ALA A 325 -18.00 20.78 4.58
C ALA A 325 -19.41 20.16 4.44
N GLN A 326 -20.42 20.96 4.14
CA GLN A 326 -21.78 20.47 3.93
C GLN A 326 -21.88 19.63 2.65
N GLN A 327 -21.35 20.12 1.51
CA GLN A 327 -21.32 19.34 0.27
C GLN A 327 -20.58 18.01 0.43
N PHE A 328 -19.49 18.01 1.20
CA PHE A 328 -18.78 16.78 1.56
C PHE A 328 -19.70 15.81 2.32
N LYS A 329 -20.40 16.28 3.36
CA LYS A 329 -21.36 15.46 4.13
C LYS A 329 -22.50 14.95 3.24
N ASP A 330 -23.04 15.80 2.37
CA ASP A 330 -24.14 15.47 1.47
C ASP A 330 -23.76 14.31 0.54
N ILE A 331 -22.53 14.27 0.01
CA ILE A 331 -22.04 13.15 -0.81
C ILE A 331 -22.13 11.81 -0.06
N TYR A 332 -21.80 11.76 1.24
CA TYR A 332 -21.91 10.54 2.04
C TYR A 332 -23.35 10.19 2.42
N LEU A 333 -24.26 11.17 2.46
CA LEU A 333 -25.67 10.96 2.79
C LEU A 333 -26.52 10.52 1.60
N ILE A 334 -26.17 10.94 0.38
CA ILE A 334 -26.96 10.67 -0.84
C ILE A 334 -26.24 9.80 -1.86
N GLY A 335 -24.92 9.69 -1.77
CA GLY A 335 -24.09 8.96 -2.72
C GLY A 335 -24.23 7.46 -2.60
N GLN A 336 -24.03 6.76 -3.71
CA GLN A 336 -23.89 5.30 -3.73
C GLN A 336 -22.43 4.93 -3.80
N PHE A 337 -21.97 4.12 -2.85
CA PHE A 337 -20.59 3.69 -2.74
C PHE A 337 -20.51 2.19 -3.03
N MET A 338 -19.80 1.83 -4.11
CA MET A 338 -19.53 0.44 -4.44
C MET A 338 -18.36 -0.05 -3.59
N ALA A 339 -18.58 -1.10 -2.80
CA ALA A 339 -17.52 -1.82 -2.12
C ALA A 339 -16.71 -2.62 -3.15
N VAL A 340 -15.55 -2.09 -3.53
CA VAL A 340 -14.65 -2.70 -4.53
C VAL A 340 -13.62 -3.62 -3.91
N VAL A 341 -13.44 -3.54 -2.59
CA VAL A 341 -12.61 -4.46 -1.79
C VAL A 341 -13.30 -4.72 -0.44
N VAL A 342 -13.21 -5.95 0.05
CA VAL A 342 -13.65 -6.32 1.41
C VAL A 342 -12.53 -7.12 2.09
N GLY A 343 -12.09 -6.69 3.27
CA GLY A 343 -10.94 -7.27 3.97
C GLY A 343 -10.21 -6.27 4.87
N PHE A 344 -8.92 -6.04 4.61
CA PHE A 344 -7.96 -5.30 5.44
C PHE A 344 -7.85 -5.95 6.83
N PHE A 345 -8.65 -5.47 7.78
CA PHE A 345 -8.92 -6.12 9.05
C PHE A 345 -10.43 -6.28 9.21
N TYR A 346 -10.86 -7.47 9.66
CA TYR A 346 -12.25 -7.76 10.06
C TYR A 346 -13.34 -7.40 9.05
N GLY A 347 -13.06 -7.49 7.74
CA GLY A 347 -14.05 -7.27 6.68
C GLY A 347 -14.36 -5.79 6.39
N ASN A 348 -13.41 -4.90 6.69
CA ASN A 348 -13.49 -3.49 6.29
C ASN A 348 -13.63 -3.36 4.77
N THR A 349 -14.34 -2.33 4.31
CA THR A 349 -14.53 -2.07 2.88
C THR A 349 -13.63 -0.96 2.39
N VAL A 350 -13.12 -1.11 1.16
CA VAL A 350 -12.70 0.04 0.36
C VAL A 350 -13.81 0.27 -0.64
N SER A 351 -14.42 1.44 -0.53
CA SER A 351 -15.59 1.79 -1.31
C SER A 351 -15.35 3.07 -2.10
N LEU A 352 -15.95 3.13 -3.28
CA LEU A 352 -15.82 4.25 -4.20
C LEU A 352 -17.22 4.75 -4.60
N PRO A 353 -17.43 6.08 -4.68
CA PRO A 353 -18.63 6.61 -5.34
C PRO A 353 -18.81 6.04 -6.75
N VAL A 354 -19.98 5.45 -7.00
CA VAL A 354 -20.40 4.93 -8.31
C VAL A 354 -20.39 6.07 -9.33
N ASP A 355 -20.94 7.23 -8.94
CA ASP A 355 -20.91 8.45 -9.73
C ASP A 355 -19.49 9.06 -9.71
N PRO A 356 -18.82 9.17 -10.86
CA PRO A 356 -17.45 9.68 -10.93
C PRO A 356 -17.31 11.14 -10.48
N ARG A 357 -18.40 11.93 -10.50
CA ARG A 357 -18.41 13.34 -10.06
C ARG A 357 -18.23 13.48 -8.55
N GLN A 358 -18.59 12.43 -7.80
CA GLN A 358 -18.50 12.39 -6.35
C GLN A 358 -17.16 11.85 -5.83
N ARG A 359 -16.28 11.35 -6.72
CA ARG A 359 -14.96 10.84 -6.31
C ARG A 359 -14.04 11.99 -5.92
N MET A 360 -13.36 11.83 -4.79
CA MET A 360 -12.55 12.84 -4.13
C MET A 360 -11.08 12.41 -4.06
N SER A 361 -10.17 13.38 -4.23
CA SER A 361 -8.74 13.23 -3.96
C SER A 361 -8.50 13.34 -2.46
N ALA A 362 -7.97 12.28 -1.86
CA ALA A 362 -7.62 12.24 -0.45
C ALA A 362 -6.30 11.46 -0.26
N PRO A 363 -5.18 12.12 0.09
CA PRO A 363 -3.93 11.42 0.33
C PRO A 363 -4.02 10.49 1.54
N LYS A 364 -3.37 9.33 1.44
CA LYS A 364 -3.10 8.45 2.58
C LYS A 364 -2.18 9.17 3.58
N MET A 365 -2.38 8.94 4.87
CA MET A 365 -1.51 9.51 5.91
C MET A 365 -0.08 8.99 5.77
N ASN A 366 0.89 9.87 6.01
CA ASN A 366 2.31 9.55 5.99
C ASN A 366 2.94 9.97 7.33
N LEU A 367 3.38 9.09 8.22
CA LEU A 367 3.15 7.65 8.24
C LEU A 367 1.69 7.33 8.58
N SER A 368 1.24 6.11 8.26
CA SER A 368 -0.06 5.58 8.70
C SER A 368 -0.16 5.53 10.22
N ARG A 369 -1.38 5.71 10.77
CA ARG A 369 -1.61 5.58 12.21
C ARG A 369 -1.40 4.14 12.69
N VAL A 370 -0.79 3.96 13.86
CA VAL A 370 -0.77 2.66 14.57
C VAL A 370 -2.06 2.32 15.31
N PHE A 371 -3.04 3.24 15.34
CA PHE A 371 -4.31 3.06 16.03
C PHE A 371 -5.44 3.78 15.28
N THR A 372 -6.59 3.12 15.16
CA THR A 372 -7.88 3.68 14.73
C THR A 372 -8.94 3.07 15.64
N PRO A 373 -9.90 3.87 16.17
CA PRO A 373 -10.87 3.37 17.14
C PRO A 373 -11.75 2.28 16.55
N GLU A 374 -12.06 1.29 17.38
CA GLU A 374 -13.08 0.26 17.12
C GLU A 374 -14.43 0.69 17.71
N VAL A 375 -15.50 0.04 17.27
CA VAL A 375 -16.74 -0.01 18.07
C VAL A 375 -16.41 -0.84 19.31
N SER A 376 -16.81 -0.39 20.51
CA SER A 376 -16.47 -1.14 21.72
C SER A 376 -17.06 -2.56 21.69
N GLU A 377 -16.40 -3.53 22.33
CA GLU A 377 -16.90 -4.91 22.41
C GLU A 377 -18.34 -4.95 22.94
N GLU A 378 -18.66 -4.13 23.94
CA GLU A 378 -19.99 -4.03 24.53
C GLU A 378 -21.04 -3.47 23.55
N GLU A 379 -20.70 -2.42 22.80
CA GLU A 379 -21.59 -1.88 21.75
C GLU A 379 -21.77 -2.86 20.60
N LEU A 380 -20.69 -3.52 20.17
CA LEU A 380 -20.73 -4.54 19.13
C LEU A 380 -21.57 -5.73 19.57
N ASP A 381 -21.38 -6.24 20.79
CA ASP A 381 -22.15 -7.35 21.34
C ASP A 381 -23.62 -6.99 21.56
N SER A 382 -23.91 -5.74 21.94
CA SER A 382 -25.28 -5.24 22.01
C SER A 382 -25.93 -5.21 20.62
N LEU A 383 -25.25 -4.66 19.62
CA LEU A 383 -25.74 -4.62 18.23
C LEU A 383 -25.90 -6.02 17.63
N LEU A 384 -24.92 -6.91 17.85
CA LEU A 384 -24.97 -8.30 17.42
C LEU A 384 -26.07 -9.07 18.17
N GLY A 385 -26.27 -8.79 19.45
CA GLY A 385 -27.36 -9.35 20.26
C GLY A 385 -28.73 -8.92 19.75
N GLN A 386 -28.89 -7.64 19.41
CA GLN A 386 -30.10 -7.13 18.76
C GLN A 386 -30.30 -7.74 17.38
N PHE A 387 -29.25 -7.86 16.57
CA PHE A 387 -29.30 -8.48 15.24
C PHE A 387 -29.72 -9.95 15.32
N ARG A 388 -29.06 -10.75 16.18
CA ARG A 388 -29.38 -12.16 16.40
C ARG A 388 -30.79 -12.37 16.97
N ALA A 389 -31.27 -11.43 17.78
CA ALA A 389 -32.63 -11.44 18.31
C ALA A 389 -33.68 -10.90 17.32
N GLY A 390 -33.29 -10.52 16.10
CA GLY A 390 -34.19 -9.94 15.08
C GLY A 390 -34.70 -8.53 15.43
N LYS A 391 -34.11 -7.88 16.45
CA LYS A 391 -34.47 -6.53 16.92
C LYS A 391 -33.74 -5.42 16.16
N PHE A 392 -32.69 -5.78 15.43
CA PHE A 392 -31.99 -4.91 14.51
C PHE A 392 -31.85 -5.64 13.18
N THR A 393 -32.36 -5.07 12.09
CA THR A 393 -32.19 -5.64 10.75
C THR A 393 -31.51 -4.58 9.92
N PHE A 394 -30.38 -4.92 9.29
CA PHE A 394 -29.77 -4.04 8.31
C PHE A 394 -30.75 -3.82 7.17
N GLU A 395 -31.00 -2.58 6.79
CA GLU A 395 -31.81 -2.27 5.62
C GLU A 395 -30.94 -2.51 4.38
N TYR A 396 -31.28 -3.54 3.61
CA TYR A 396 -30.64 -3.83 2.34
C TYR A 396 -31.63 -4.33 1.30
N GLU A 397 -31.26 -4.17 0.04
CA GLU A 397 -31.98 -4.69 -1.13
C GLU A 397 -31.02 -5.48 -2.03
N ASP A 398 -31.47 -6.63 -2.53
CA ASP A 398 -30.77 -7.35 -3.60
C ASP A 398 -31.09 -6.67 -4.93
N VAL A 399 -30.04 -6.31 -5.67
CA VAL A 399 -30.13 -5.60 -6.96
C VAL A 399 -29.16 -6.23 -7.97
N GLU A 400 -29.30 -5.85 -9.23
CA GLU A 400 -28.28 -6.11 -10.25
C GLU A 400 -27.58 -4.81 -10.59
N PHE A 401 -26.26 -4.76 -10.39
CA PHE A 401 -25.45 -3.65 -10.87
C PHE A 401 -25.18 -3.84 -12.36
N ASP A 402 -25.73 -2.94 -13.19
CA ASP A 402 -25.61 -3.00 -14.64
C ASP A 402 -24.37 -2.21 -15.11
N MET A 403 -23.35 -2.93 -15.58
CA MET A 403 -22.13 -2.31 -16.10
C MET A 403 -22.40 -1.46 -17.34
N ALA A 404 -23.38 -1.80 -18.18
CA ALA A 404 -23.72 -0.99 -19.34
C ALA A 404 -24.28 0.36 -18.92
N ASP A 405 -25.10 0.40 -17.87
CA ASP A 405 -25.67 1.65 -17.32
C ASP A 405 -24.58 2.50 -16.69
N HIS A 406 -23.67 1.89 -15.93
CA HIS A 406 -22.52 2.58 -15.36
C HIS A 406 -21.59 3.14 -16.44
N ASN A 407 -21.29 2.37 -17.48
CA ASN A 407 -20.46 2.81 -18.60
C ASN A 407 -21.09 3.99 -19.36
N ARG A 408 -22.43 4.04 -19.51
CA ARG A 408 -23.12 5.22 -20.05
C ARG A 408 -22.99 6.43 -19.12
N LEU A 409 -23.14 6.25 -17.80
CA LEU A 409 -22.92 7.33 -16.84
C LEU A 409 -21.49 7.92 -16.94
N LEU A 410 -20.47 7.07 -17.10
CA LEU A 410 -19.08 7.53 -17.30
C LEU A 410 -18.93 8.37 -18.58
N GLN A 411 -19.57 7.96 -19.67
CA GLN A 411 -19.54 8.68 -20.95
C GLN A 411 -20.28 10.02 -20.84
N ASP A 412 -21.49 10.02 -20.28
CA ASP A 412 -22.35 11.20 -20.18
C ASP A 412 -21.75 12.28 -19.26
N THR A 413 -20.97 11.87 -18.25
CA THR A 413 -20.38 12.79 -17.26
C THR A 413 -18.93 13.16 -17.53
N VAL A 414 -18.31 12.68 -18.62
CA VAL A 414 -16.86 12.84 -18.86
C VAL A 414 -16.38 14.29 -18.80
N GLU A 415 -17.15 15.22 -19.38
CA GLU A 415 -16.78 16.65 -19.40
C GLU A 415 -17.02 17.34 -18.06
N GLU A 416 -18.01 16.91 -17.27
CA GLU A 416 -18.20 17.39 -15.89
C GLU A 416 -17.06 16.91 -15.00
N VAL A 417 -16.71 15.63 -15.09
CA VAL A 417 -15.62 15.01 -14.32
C VAL A 417 -14.29 15.67 -14.66
N LYS A 418 -13.99 15.93 -15.94
CA LYS A 418 -12.77 16.67 -16.33
C LYS A 418 -12.68 18.03 -15.65
N LYS A 419 -13.78 18.79 -15.58
CA LYS A 419 -13.80 20.10 -14.91
C LYS A 419 -13.56 19.97 -13.40
N ILE A 420 -14.21 19.00 -12.75
CA ILE A 420 -14.02 18.70 -11.32
C ILE A 420 -12.55 18.33 -11.04
N ARG A 421 -11.98 17.40 -11.82
CA ARG A 421 -10.58 16.96 -11.68
C ARG A 421 -9.58 18.08 -11.92
N ALA A 422 -9.82 18.93 -12.94
CA ALA A 422 -8.98 20.09 -13.18
C ALA A 422 -9.00 21.08 -12.01
N HIS A 423 -10.13 21.22 -11.31
CA HIS A 423 -10.22 22.07 -10.14
C HIS A 423 -9.48 21.47 -8.94
N GLN A 424 -9.65 20.15 -8.71
CA GLN A 424 -8.92 19.38 -7.68
C GLN A 424 -7.40 19.49 -7.89
N ALA A 425 -6.91 19.23 -9.11
CA ALA A 425 -5.49 19.26 -9.43
C ALA A 425 -4.83 20.63 -9.25
N ARG A 426 -5.56 21.74 -9.47
CA ARG A 426 -5.04 23.10 -9.23
C ARG A 426 -4.78 23.37 -7.75
N LEU A 427 -5.56 22.77 -6.86
CA LEU A 427 -5.40 22.91 -5.42
C LEU A 427 -4.28 22.01 -4.90
N ASP A 428 -4.17 20.79 -5.43
CA ASP A 428 -3.03 19.90 -5.17
C ASP A 428 -1.69 20.55 -5.61
N ASN A 429 -1.65 21.23 -6.76
CA ASN A 429 -0.45 21.90 -7.28
C ASN A 429 -0.05 23.19 -6.55
N GLN A 430 -0.91 23.80 -5.73
CA GLN A 430 -0.49 24.90 -4.84
C GLN A 430 0.42 24.40 -3.70
N ILE A 431 0.69 23.09 -3.65
CA ILE A 431 1.59 22.44 -2.70
C ILE A 431 2.86 21.90 -3.41
N ASP A 432 3.11 22.19 -4.71
CA ASP A 432 4.23 21.55 -5.46
C ASP A 432 5.24 22.50 -6.16
N GLY A 433 6.50 22.05 -6.22
CA GLY A 433 7.76 22.82 -6.33
C GLY A 433 8.22 23.34 -7.70
N SER A 434 7.37 23.43 -8.72
CA SER A 434 7.79 23.82 -10.09
C SER A 434 8.24 25.30 -10.26
N THR A 435 8.01 26.16 -9.26
CA THR A 435 8.56 27.54 -9.25
C THR A 435 9.99 27.60 -8.71
N VAL A 436 10.41 26.59 -7.96
CA VAL A 436 11.66 26.60 -7.17
C VAL A 436 12.87 26.44 -8.07
N GLU A 437 12.79 25.53 -9.04
CA GLU A 437 13.87 25.25 -10.00
C GLU A 437 14.26 26.51 -10.80
N ARG A 438 13.29 27.33 -11.23
CA ARG A 438 13.58 28.60 -11.94
C ARG A 438 14.20 29.68 -11.06
N LEU A 439 13.98 29.64 -9.75
CA LEU A 439 14.52 30.60 -8.79
C LEU A 439 15.93 30.19 -8.33
N LEU A 440 16.24 28.90 -8.33
CA LEU A 440 17.58 28.39 -8.01
C LEU A 440 18.62 28.72 -9.10
N ASP A 441 18.19 29.01 -10.32
CA ASP A 441 19.06 29.45 -11.43
C ASP A 441 19.44 30.95 -11.37
N ASP A 442 18.84 31.74 -10.47
CA ASP A 442 19.16 33.17 -10.28
C ASP A 442 20.42 33.33 -9.40
N PRO A 443 21.51 33.95 -9.90
CA PRO A 443 22.78 34.06 -9.17
C PRO A 443 22.69 34.92 -7.91
N ASP A 444 21.64 35.73 -7.75
CA ASP A 444 21.39 36.53 -6.54
C ASP A 444 20.58 35.77 -5.47
N ILE A 445 20.28 34.48 -5.72
CA ILE A 445 19.52 33.60 -4.82
C ILE A 445 20.44 32.65 -4.07
N THR A 446 20.27 32.63 -2.76
CA THR A 446 20.91 31.68 -1.85
C THR A 446 19.87 30.75 -1.23
N PRO A 447 19.92 29.44 -1.51
CA PRO A 447 19.06 28.48 -0.82
C PRO A 447 19.52 28.27 0.62
N ILE A 448 18.56 28.14 1.53
CA ILE A 448 18.77 27.66 2.89
C ILE A 448 18.44 26.18 2.91
N GLU A 449 19.35 25.35 3.42
CA GLU A 449 19.21 23.91 3.43
C GLU A 449 19.01 23.36 4.85
N ALA A 450 18.31 22.23 4.94
CA ALA A 450 18.16 21.49 6.19
C ALA A 450 19.51 20.87 6.59
N PRO A 451 20.01 21.13 7.82
CA PRO A 451 21.27 20.58 8.28
C PRO A 451 21.20 19.07 8.60
N ALA A 452 19.99 18.53 8.76
CA ALA A 452 19.72 17.13 9.06
C ALA A 452 18.27 16.79 8.66
N ASP A 453 17.96 15.49 8.62
CA ASP A 453 16.57 15.03 8.49
C ASP A 453 15.75 15.52 9.69
N ALA A 454 14.69 16.27 9.43
CA ALA A 454 13.93 16.98 10.45
C ALA A 454 12.47 17.16 10.04
N ASN A 455 11.62 17.51 11.01
CA ASN A 455 10.32 18.09 10.72
C ASN A 455 10.41 19.61 10.91
N VAL A 456 9.72 20.36 10.06
CA VAL A 456 9.62 21.81 10.21
C VAL A 456 8.65 22.10 11.35
N TRP A 457 9.13 22.67 12.45
CA TRP A 457 8.30 22.91 13.62
C TRP A 457 7.60 24.26 13.56
N LYS A 458 8.35 25.33 13.35
CA LYS A 458 7.81 26.69 13.28
C LYS A 458 8.53 27.47 12.20
N VAL A 459 7.73 28.12 11.35
CA VAL A 459 8.24 29.14 10.43
C VAL A 459 7.87 30.48 11.04
N GLU A 460 8.83 31.10 11.71
CA GLU A 460 8.62 32.38 12.42
C GLU A 460 8.91 33.61 11.52
N VAL A 461 9.22 33.36 10.26
CA VAL A 461 9.50 34.41 9.26
C VAL A 461 8.50 34.43 8.16
N LYS A 462 8.24 35.65 7.69
CA LYS A 462 7.46 35.90 6.48
C LYS A 462 8.41 36.15 5.31
N GLU A 463 7.87 36.05 4.11
CA GLU A 463 8.56 36.58 2.93
C GLU A 463 8.92 38.06 3.19
N GLY A 464 10.22 38.37 3.13
CA GLY A 464 10.80 39.66 3.53
C GLY A 464 11.61 39.69 4.83
N ASP A 465 11.52 38.67 5.70
CA ASP A 465 12.25 38.58 6.99
C ASP A 465 13.53 37.71 6.89
N THR A 466 14.20 37.35 8.00
CA THR A 466 15.61 36.83 7.97
C THR A 466 15.90 35.36 8.40
N ILE A 467 15.15 34.57 9.21
CA ILE A 467 15.56 33.20 9.71
C ILE A 467 14.39 32.20 10.06
N LEU A 468 14.57 30.84 10.06
CA LEU A 468 13.54 29.80 10.43
C LEU A 468 13.95 28.75 11.51
N ILE A 469 13.00 27.95 12.08
CA ILE A 469 13.25 26.91 13.12
C ILE A 469 12.76 25.50 12.70
N LEU A 470 13.62 24.49 12.83
CA LEU A 470 13.33 23.06 12.61
C LEU A 470 13.25 22.27 13.93
N GLU A 471 12.65 21.08 13.91
CA GLU A 471 12.70 20.09 15.00
C GLU A 471 13.24 18.76 14.47
N ALA A 472 14.33 18.28 15.08
CA ALA A 472 14.87 16.95 14.82
C ALA A 472 15.16 16.24 16.14
N MET A 473 14.81 14.95 16.25
CA MET A 473 15.10 14.14 17.44
C MET A 473 14.61 14.73 18.79
N LYS A 474 13.47 15.45 18.78
CA LYS A 474 12.91 16.18 19.94
C LYS A 474 13.73 17.39 20.41
N LEU A 475 14.56 17.96 19.53
CA LEU A 475 15.34 19.17 19.77
C LEU A 475 14.99 20.23 18.73
N GLU A 476 14.84 21.49 19.16
CA GLU A 476 14.72 22.62 18.24
C GLU A 476 16.09 22.98 17.64
N ILE A 477 16.15 23.07 16.32
CA ILE A 477 17.31 23.45 15.53
C ILE A 477 16.96 24.76 14.82
N ALA A 478 17.49 25.88 15.31
CA ALA A 478 17.39 27.15 14.61
C ALA A 478 18.28 27.14 13.36
N VAL A 479 17.69 27.28 12.18
CA VAL A 479 18.43 27.32 10.91
C VAL A 479 18.70 28.77 10.54
N LYS A 480 19.95 29.18 10.71
CA LYS A 480 20.42 30.55 10.48
C LYS A 480 20.82 30.77 9.02
N THR A 481 20.83 32.03 8.60
CA THR A 481 21.48 32.47 7.37
C THR A 481 22.96 32.06 7.34
N PRO A 482 23.48 31.45 6.26
CA PRO A 482 24.89 31.10 6.11
C PRO A 482 25.79 32.33 6.24
N ASP A 483 26.88 32.21 7.01
CA ASP A 483 27.84 33.30 7.22
C ASP A 483 28.46 33.80 5.90
N THR A 484 28.58 32.92 4.91
CA THR A 484 29.07 33.22 3.56
C THR A 484 28.14 34.16 2.78
N ALA A 485 26.84 34.16 3.07
CA ALA A 485 25.84 34.98 2.38
C ALA A 485 25.79 36.43 2.92
N VAL A 486 26.29 36.65 4.15
CA VAL A 486 26.31 37.96 4.82
C VAL A 486 27.70 38.63 4.77
N ALA A 487 28.71 37.93 4.24
CA ALA A 487 30.07 38.44 4.08
C ALA A 487 30.07 39.67 3.16
N GLY A 488 30.40 40.84 3.72
CA GLY A 488 30.43 42.13 3.00
C GLY A 488 29.27 43.10 3.31
N GLY A 489 28.38 42.78 4.27
CA GLY A 489 27.33 43.69 4.73
C GLY A 489 26.08 43.75 3.83
N ALA A 490 25.90 42.76 2.96
CA ALA A 490 24.72 42.65 2.11
C ALA A 490 23.46 42.31 2.95
N LYS A 491 22.34 42.95 2.62
CA LYS A 491 21.03 42.63 3.21
C LYS A 491 20.39 41.49 2.41
N LEU A 492 19.88 40.49 3.12
CA LEU A 492 19.20 39.33 2.55
C LEU A 492 17.73 39.34 2.99
N LYS A 493 16.82 39.06 2.06
CA LYS A 493 15.39 38.88 2.36
C LYS A 493 14.91 37.50 1.91
N VAL A 494 14.03 36.89 2.68
CA VAL A 494 13.31 35.68 2.25
C VAL A 494 12.44 36.03 1.05
N GLN A 495 12.80 35.55 -0.13
CA GLN A 495 11.99 35.72 -1.33
C GLN A 495 10.88 34.68 -1.39
N LYS A 496 11.17 33.44 -0.96
CA LYS A 496 10.19 32.36 -0.97
C LYS A 496 10.48 31.34 0.12
N LEU A 497 9.45 30.95 0.85
CA LEU A 497 9.48 29.80 1.74
C LEU A 497 9.14 28.53 0.94
N LEU A 498 9.95 27.50 1.08
CA LEU A 498 9.76 26.22 0.39
C LEU A 498 9.11 25.17 1.28
N VAL A 499 9.00 25.47 2.57
CA VAL A 499 8.47 24.56 3.58
C VAL A 499 7.49 25.29 4.51
N LYS A 500 6.56 24.54 5.09
CA LYS A 500 5.59 24.98 6.10
C LYS A 500 5.70 24.12 7.37
N PRO A 501 5.21 24.61 8.52
CA PRO A 501 5.12 23.80 9.73
C PRO A 501 4.45 22.45 9.46
N GLY A 502 5.15 21.36 9.79
CA GLY A 502 4.75 19.98 9.57
C GLY A 502 5.28 19.31 8.32
N ASP A 503 6.01 20.02 7.46
CA ASP A 503 6.75 19.37 6.39
C ASP A 503 7.92 18.56 6.96
N THR A 504 8.22 17.44 6.31
CA THR A 504 9.41 16.63 6.62
C THR A 504 10.48 16.99 5.61
N VAL A 505 11.66 17.34 6.10
CA VAL A 505 12.81 17.77 5.30
C VAL A 505 13.95 16.79 5.49
N THR A 506 14.62 16.43 4.41
CA THR A 506 15.85 15.63 4.46
C THR A 506 17.05 16.55 4.57
N ALA A 507 18.16 16.07 5.11
CA ALA A 507 19.44 16.78 5.09
C ALA A 507 19.78 17.25 3.66
N GLY A 508 20.15 18.53 3.50
CA GLY A 508 20.39 19.17 2.21
C GLY A 508 19.13 19.62 1.46
N GLY A 509 17.92 19.32 1.97
CA GLY A 509 16.67 19.79 1.36
C GLY A 509 16.49 21.31 1.52
N HIS A 510 16.03 22.00 0.47
CA HIS A 510 15.85 23.45 0.50
C HIS A 510 14.62 23.86 1.33
N LEU A 511 14.83 24.78 2.27
CA LEU A 511 13.84 25.29 3.22
C LEU A 511 13.29 26.66 2.80
N ALA A 512 14.16 27.52 2.32
CA ALA A 512 13.83 28.89 1.90
C ALA A 512 14.81 29.36 0.83
N LEU A 513 14.38 30.33 0.03
CA LEU A 513 15.22 31.02 -0.95
C LEU A 513 15.39 32.47 -0.49
N LEU A 514 16.65 32.89 -0.32
CA LEU A 514 17.01 34.26 0.06
C LEU A 514 17.50 35.02 -1.16
N LYS A 515 17.07 36.26 -1.31
CA LYS A 515 17.58 37.16 -2.35
C LYS A 515 18.44 38.26 -1.74
N LYS A 516 19.55 38.56 -2.41
CA LYS A 516 20.42 39.71 -2.11
C LYS A 516 19.74 41.01 -2.56
N GLU A 517 19.64 41.99 -1.65
CA GLU A 517 19.17 43.35 -1.97
C GLU A 517 20.22 44.19 -2.71
#